data_AF-A0AAV4LJP5-F1
#
_entry.id   AF-A0AAV4LJP5-F1
#
_cell.length_a   1.000
_cell.length_b   1.000
_cell.length_c   1.000
_cell.angle_alpha   90.00
_cell.angle_beta   90.00
_cell.angle_gamma   90.00
#
_symmetry.space_group_name_H-M   'P 1'
#
loop_
_entity.id
_entity.type
_entity.pdbx_description
1 polymer ?
#
loop_
_entity_poly.entity_id
_entity_poly.type
_entity_poly.pdbx_seq_one_letter_code
_entity_poly.pdbx_strand_id
1 'polypeptide(L)' 'MGRILVTVHARQRLYEERQRGILIEDIVKAAREIPGYVPVATRFRGFLSTSGRVFDIVAKDIAHGRLVITVIGK' A
#
# COMPACT_ATOMS: atom_id res chain seq x y z
N MET A 1 1.92 5.30 -16.30
CA MET A 1 1.53 4.75 -14.98
C MET A 1 0.88 5.86 -14.17
N GLY A 2 -0.31 5.64 -13.61
CA GLY A 2 -1.05 6.67 -12.87
C GLY A 2 -0.40 7.03 -11.53
N ARG A 3 -0.88 8.12 -10.90
CA ARG A 3 -0.42 8.55 -9.57
C ARG A 3 -0.75 7.48 -8.51
N ILE A 4 0.11 7.31 -7.50
CA ILE A 4 -0.25 6.52 -6.32
C ILE A 4 -0.86 7.45 -5.27
N LEU A 5 -2.02 7.07 -4.76
CA LEU A 5 -2.80 7.83 -3.80
C LEU A 5 -2.90 7.03 -2.51
N VAL A 6 -2.22 7.46 -1.45
CA VAL A 6 -2.31 6.82 -0.13
C VAL A 6 -3.41 7.51 0.66
N THR A 7 -4.43 6.76 1.06
CA THR A 7 -5.56 7.31 1.82
C THR A 7 -5.13 7.82 3.20
N VAL A 8 -5.91 8.74 3.77
CA VAL A 8 -5.73 9.16 5.17
C VAL A 8 -5.81 7.96 6.11
N HIS A 9 -6.72 7.01 5.86
CA HIS A 9 -6.82 5.77 6.62
C HIS A 9 -5.51 4.97 6.58
N ALA A 10 -4.95 4.71 5.39
CA ALA A 10 -3.67 4.01 5.27
C ALA A 10 -2.52 4.74 5.97
N ARG A 11 -2.49 6.08 5.92
CA ARG A 11 -1.49 6.89 6.65
C ARG A 11 -1.63 6.77 8.15
N GLN A 12 -2.86 6.79 8.68
CA GLN A 12 -3.13 6.64 10.11
C GLN A 12 -2.65 5.28 10.64
N ARG A 13 -2.78 4.22 9.83
CA ARG A 13 -2.32 2.89 10.21
C ARG A 13 -0.83 2.80 10.47
N LEU A 14 -0.01 3.65 9.84
CA LEU A 14 1.44 3.64 10.03
C LEU A 14 1.88 4.03 11.45
N TYR A 15 1.00 4.64 12.24
CA TYR A 15 1.25 4.95 13.65
C TYR A 15 0.93 3.78 14.59
N GLU A 16 0.30 2.70 14.11
CA GLU A 16 0.02 1.52 14.91
C GLU A 16 1.28 0.65 15.04
N GLU A 17 1.54 0.09 16.23
CA GLU A 17 2.71 -0.78 16.49
C GLU A 17 2.83 -1.94 15.49
N ARG A 18 1.67 -2.47 15.04
CA ARG A 18 1.63 -3.53 14.04
C ARG A 18 2.34 -3.13 12.74
N GLN A 19 2.26 -1.85 12.36
CA GLN A 19 2.80 -1.34 11.09
C GLN A 19 4.14 -0.62 11.27
N ARG A 20 4.64 -0.57 12.50
CA ARG A 20 5.86 0.15 12.85
C ARG A 20 7.02 -0.28 11.98
N GLY A 21 7.67 0.69 11.33
CA GLY A 21 8.78 0.46 10.40
C GLY A 21 8.37 0.38 8.93
N ILE A 22 7.09 0.39 8.60
CA ILE A 22 6.62 0.57 7.22
C ILE A 22 6.52 2.07 6.95
N LEU A 23 7.11 2.54 5.85
CA LEU A 23 7.09 3.94 5.44
C LEU A 23 6.10 4.17 4.30
N ILE A 24 5.74 5.44 4.07
CA ILE A 24 4.92 5.81 2.90
C ILE A 24 5.64 5.43 1.61
N GLU A 25 6.97 5.58 1.53
CA GLU A 25 7.74 5.17 0.36
C GLU A 25 7.61 3.67 0.07
N ASP A 26 7.58 2.82 1.10
CA ASP A 26 7.40 1.37 0.96
C ASP A 26 6.02 1.06 0.35
N ILE A 27 4.97 1.72 0.84
CA ILE A 27 3.61 1.59 0.29
C ILE A 27 3.57 2.03 -1.17
N VAL A 28 4.19 3.15 -1.50
CA VAL A 28 4.22 3.69 -2.87
C VAL A 28 4.99 2.77 -3.80
N LYS A 29 6.12 2.21 -3.35
CA LYS A 29 6.89 1.22 -4.09
C LYS A 29 6.08 -0.04 -4.35
N ALA A 30 5.48 -0.63 -3.31
CA ALA A 30 4.62 -1.81 -3.42
C ALA A 30 3.45 -1.59 -4.39
N ALA A 31 2.80 -0.42 -4.34
CA ALA A 31 1.69 -0.10 -5.23
C ALA A 31 2.11 0.02 -6.71
N ARG A 32 3.36 0.45 -6.97
CA ARG A 32 3.93 0.52 -8.33
C ARG A 32 4.29 -0.86 -8.87
N GLU A 33 4.67 -1.81 -8.02
CA GLU A 33 5.04 -3.16 -8.45
C GLU A 33 3.84 -4.00 -8.92
N ILE A 34 2.62 -3.64 -8.51
CA ILE A 34 1.40 -4.34 -8.95
C ILE A 34 1.16 -4.09 -10.45
N PRO A 35 1.19 -5.12 -11.31
CA PRO A 35 0.94 -4.94 -12.74
C PRO A 35 -0.57 -4.81 -13.03
N GLY A 36 -0.88 -4.28 -14.22
CA GLY A 36 -2.24 -4.25 -14.74
C GLY A 36 -3.18 -3.25 -14.04
N TYR A 37 -4.47 -3.35 -14.39
CA TYR A 37 -5.55 -2.56 -13.82
C TYR A 37 -6.24 -3.33 -12.68
N VAL A 38 -6.50 -2.66 -11.55
CA VAL A 38 -7.10 -3.24 -10.34
C VAL A 38 -8.52 -2.69 -10.17
N PRO A 39 -9.56 -3.31 -10.77
CA PRO A 39 -10.92 -2.74 -10.81
C PRO A 39 -11.63 -2.75 -9.45
N VAL A 40 -11.23 -3.64 -8.55
CA VAL A 40 -11.86 -3.86 -7.24
C VAL A 40 -10.80 -3.84 -6.14
N ALA A 41 -11.22 -3.50 -4.92
CA ALA A 41 -10.32 -3.48 -3.77
C ALA A 41 -9.70 -4.87 -3.55
N THR A 42 -8.41 -4.99 -3.84
CA THR A 42 -7.69 -6.27 -3.87
C THR A 42 -6.53 -6.23 -2.89
N ARG A 43 -6.38 -7.29 -2.09
CA ARG A 43 -5.25 -7.45 -1.17
C ARG A 43 -4.07 -8.11 -1.89
N PHE A 44 -2.98 -7.38 -1.97
CA PHE A 44 -1.69 -7.87 -2.46
C PHE A 44 -0.78 -8.15 -1.27
N ARG A 45 -0.11 -9.30 -1.28
CA ARG A 45 0.56 -9.83 -0.10
C ARG A 45 2.06 -9.93 -0.29
N GLY A 46 2.80 -9.82 0.81
CA GLY A 46 4.21 -10.21 0.86
C GLY A 46 5.20 -9.16 0.34
N PHE A 47 4.87 -7.88 0.40
CA PHE A 47 5.83 -6.81 0.14
C PHE A 47 6.83 -6.71 1.28
N LEU A 48 8.06 -6.29 0.96
CA LEU A 48 9.13 -6.08 1.92
C LEU A 48 9.38 -4.57 2.06
N SER A 49 9.31 -4.06 3.29
CA SER A 49 9.64 -2.67 3.61
C SER A 49 11.14 -2.45 3.62
N THR A 50 11.55 -1.19 3.56
CA THR A 50 12.96 -0.78 3.69
C THR A 50 13.56 -1.18 5.05
N SER A 51 12.72 -1.33 6.08
CA SER A 51 13.12 -1.85 7.41
C SER A 51 13.17 -3.39 7.50
N GLY A 52 12.88 -4.11 6.41
CA GLY A 52 12.87 -5.57 6.38
C GLY A 52 11.57 -6.21 6.88
N ARG A 53 10.52 -5.43 7.15
CA ARG A 53 9.21 -5.96 7.55
C ARG A 53 8.41 -6.43 6.36
N VAL A 54 7.73 -7.56 6.52
CA VAL A 54 6.78 -8.04 5.53
C VAL A 54 5.42 -7.40 5.79
N PHE A 55 4.80 -6.89 4.73
CA PHE A 55 3.47 -6.29 4.80
C PHE A 55 2.64 -6.59 3.54
N ASP A 56 1.35 -6.35 3.66
CA ASP A 56 0.38 -6.44 2.59
C ASP A 56 -0.26 -5.05 2.38
N ILE A 57 -0.78 -4.79 1.18
CA ILE A 57 -1.59 -3.60 0.91
C ILE A 57 -2.92 -3.99 0.28
N VAL A 58 -3.95 -3.17 0.50
CA VAL A 58 -5.20 -3.25 -0.26
C VAL A 58 -5.25 -2.06 -1.21
N ALA A 59 -5.38 -2.32 -2.51
CA ALA A 59 -5.38 -1.29 -3.52
C ALA A 59 -6.53 -1.46 -4.52
N LYS A 60 -6.93 -0.34 -5.14
CA LYS A 60 -7.89 -0.26 -6.26
C LYS A 60 -7.49 0.89 -7.17
N ASP A 61 -7.66 0.72 -8.47
CA ASP A 61 -7.49 1.79 -9.43
C ASP A 61 -8.77 2.61 -9.58
N ILE A 62 -8.60 3.94 -9.56
CA ILE A 62 -9.64 4.96 -9.76
C ILE A 62 -9.22 5.86 -10.93
N ALA A 63 -10.11 6.76 -11.37
CA ALA A 63 -9.86 7.67 -12.49
C ALA A 63 -8.54 8.46 -12.37
N HIS A 64 -8.10 8.75 -11.14
CA HIS A 64 -6.90 9.55 -10.85
C HIS A 64 -5.63 8.72 -10.56
N GLY A 65 -5.70 7.39 -10.59
CA GLY A 65 -4.56 6.50 -10.35
C GLY A 65 -4.88 5.37 -9.36
N ARG A 66 -3.83 4.81 -8.74
CA ARG A 66 -3.96 3.68 -7.81
C ARG A 66 -4.15 4.17 -6.39
N LEU A 67 -5.33 3.91 -5.82
CA LEU A 67 -5.67 4.21 -4.44
C LEU A 67 -5.23 3.06 -3.53
N VAL A 68 -4.32 3.34 -2.60
CA VAL A 68 -4.00 2.43 -1.50
C VAL A 68 -4.94 2.69 -0.34
N ILE A 69 -5.82 1.73 -0.10
CA ILE A 69 -6.90 1.79 0.88
C ILE A 69 -6.35 1.53 2.28
N THR A 70 -5.53 0.49 2.46
CA THR A 70 -4.97 0.16 3.78
C THR A 70 -3.65 -0.60 3.66
N VAL A 71 -2.91 -0.68 4.77
CA VAL A 71 -1.65 -1.38 4.94
C VAL A 71 -1.78 -2.37 6.10
N ILE A 72 -1.21 -3.57 5.95
CA ILE A 72 -1.32 -4.66 6.92
C ILE A 72 0.07 -5.27 7.11
N GLY A 73 0.77 -4.84 8.15
CA GLY A 73 2.00 -5.46 8.63
C GLY A 73 1.75 -6.84 9.24
N LYS A 74 2.78 -7.66 9.12
CA LYS A 74 2.89 -8.98 9.74
C LYS A 74 3.78 -8.93 10.97
#